data_AF-A0A813GCW4-F1
#
_entry.id   AF-A0A813GCW4-F1
#
_cell.length_a   1.000
_cell.length_b   1.000
_cell.length_c   1.000
_cell.angle_alpha   90.00
_cell.angle_beta   90.00
_cell.angle_gamma   90.00
#
_symmetry.space_group_name_H-M   'P 1'
#
loop_
_entity.id
_entity.type
_entity.pdbx_description
1 polymer ?
#
loop_
_entity_poly.entity_id
_entity_poly.type
_entity_poly.pdbx_seq_one_letter_code
_entity_poly.pdbx_strand_id
1 'polypeptide(L)'
;RAAQWQRGLRIFGEAPVEVAPDAYSLVAVASCCAAAARWEQALALALPSPGSGARSPSTVVFNAAAAACARAARWELCLELLDSMAQRRAVPDDVSYSIAIHSLGERGGCSQRWPLALALLSRRRPARLSAVNAAIAACCSASQWQQSCMLLFAADVADERDVISFNSSIAACERAWKWEHSLKLISDMDRRRLDPDVVSFTAAANACEQARQWSLALLVLDQLRARGLRPAVASLTVAARAAQRWEQ
;
A
#
# COMPACT_ATOMS: atom_id res chain seq x y z
N ARG A 1 -10.74 -4.82 22.99
CA ARG A 1 -9.48 -4.42 22.30
C ARG A 1 -8.97 -3.04 22.73
N ALA A 2 -9.82 -2.02 22.97
CA ALA A 2 -9.37 -0.69 23.41
C ALA A 2 -8.74 -0.62 24.82
N ALA A 3 -9.00 -1.58 25.72
CA ALA A 3 -8.50 -1.55 27.10
C ALA A 3 -7.07 -2.08 27.28
N GLN A 4 -6.49 -2.75 26.28
CA GLN A 4 -5.20 -3.47 26.44
C GLN A 4 -3.99 -2.53 26.35
N TRP A 5 -4.04 -1.46 25.56
CA TRP A 5 -2.92 -0.52 25.40
C TRP A 5 -2.75 0.44 26.57
N GLN A 6 -3.85 0.92 27.16
CA GLN A 6 -3.82 1.76 28.37
C GLN A 6 -3.20 1.00 29.54
N ARG A 7 -3.49 -0.30 29.64
CA ARG A 7 -2.89 -1.19 30.63
C ARG A 7 -1.40 -1.38 30.38
N GLY A 8 -0.97 -1.54 29.13
CA GLY A 8 0.45 -1.59 28.75
C GLY A 8 1.22 -0.31 29.10
N LEU A 9 0.64 0.86 28.80
CA LEU A 9 1.26 2.16 29.15
C LEU A 9 1.26 2.45 30.65
N ARG A 10 0.23 2.02 31.41
CA ARG A 10 0.23 2.11 32.88
C ARG A 10 1.31 1.23 33.48
N ILE A 11 1.40 -0.03 33.07
CA ILE A 11 2.46 -0.96 33.52
C ILE A 11 3.85 -0.39 33.18
N PHE A 12 3.99 0.26 32.02
CA PHE A 12 5.22 0.94 31.63
C PHE A 12 5.53 2.19 32.47
N GLY A 13 4.53 3.00 32.80
CA GLY A 13 4.68 4.20 33.63
C GLY A 13 4.82 3.93 35.14
N GLU A 14 4.33 2.78 35.60
CA GLU A 14 4.45 2.30 36.99
C GLU A 14 5.71 1.46 37.23
N ALA A 15 6.45 1.10 36.16
CA ALA A 15 7.73 0.41 36.29
C ALA A 15 8.76 1.33 36.97
N PRO A 16 9.47 0.87 38.01
CA PRO A 16 10.48 1.68 38.68
C PRO A 16 11.56 2.10 37.68
N VAL A 17 11.98 3.37 37.73
CA VAL A 17 12.95 4.01 36.83
C VAL A 17 14.28 3.24 36.72
N GLU A 18 14.60 2.40 37.70
CA GLU A 18 15.79 1.54 37.74
C GLU A 18 15.70 0.27 36.87
N VAL A 19 14.49 -0.19 36.51
CA VAL A 19 14.29 -1.35 35.63
C VAL A 19 13.96 -0.83 34.23
N ALA A 20 15.00 -0.63 33.43
CA ALA A 20 14.83 -0.25 32.03
C ALA A 20 13.88 -1.26 31.34
N PRO A 21 12.81 -0.79 30.68
CA PRO A 21 11.86 -1.66 30.01
C PRO A 21 12.60 -2.51 28.97
N ASP A 22 12.36 -3.80 29.05
CA ASP A 22 12.88 -4.81 28.14
C ASP A 22 12.38 -4.60 26.71
N ALA A 23 13.17 -5.02 25.72
CA ALA A 23 12.85 -4.81 24.30
C ALA A 23 11.47 -5.37 23.91
N TYR A 24 10.97 -6.38 24.63
CA TYR A 24 9.68 -7.00 24.41
C TYR A 24 8.51 -6.12 24.84
N SER A 25 8.62 -5.43 26.00
CA SER A 25 7.58 -4.52 26.49
C SER A 25 7.47 -3.28 25.59
N LEU A 26 8.60 -2.75 25.10
CA LEU A 26 8.61 -1.65 24.12
C LEU A 26 7.94 -2.03 22.80
N VAL A 27 8.16 -3.24 22.29
CA VAL A 27 7.52 -3.73 21.06
C VAL A 27 6.01 -3.92 21.26
N ALA A 28 5.59 -4.49 22.39
CA ALA A 28 4.18 -4.69 22.69
C ALA A 28 3.43 -3.36 22.79
N VAL A 29 4.02 -2.37 23.48
CA VAL A 29 3.44 -1.03 23.60
C VAL A 29 3.41 -0.32 22.23
N ALA A 30 4.49 -0.36 21.46
CA ALA A 30 4.53 0.27 20.14
C ALA A 30 3.53 -0.36 19.16
N SER A 31 3.36 -1.69 19.19
CA SER A 31 2.35 -2.42 18.38
C SER A 31 0.93 -2.06 18.81
N CYS A 32 0.69 -1.88 20.11
CA CYS A 32 -0.57 -1.41 20.65
C CYS A 32 -0.87 0.05 20.24
N CYS A 33 0.14 0.92 20.25
CA CYS A 33 0.02 2.30 19.78
C CYS A 33 -0.29 2.36 18.27
N ALA A 34 0.31 1.47 17.46
CA ALA A 34 -0.01 1.34 16.04
C ALA A 34 -1.48 0.91 15.83
N ALA A 35 -1.96 -0.08 16.58
CA ALA A 35 -3.35 -0.50 16.52
C ALA A 35 -4.34 0.62 16.90
N ALA A 36 -3.95 1.48 17.86
CA ALA A 36 -4.74 2.61 18.34
C ALA A 36 -4.51 3.93 17.57
N ALA A 37 -3.67 3.95 16.53
CA ALA A 37 -3.26 5.15 15.79
C ALA A 37 -2.70 6.29 16.66
N ARG A 38 -2.07 5.95 17.80
CA ARG A 38 -1.46 6.89 18.76
C ARG A 38 0.01 7.14 18.38
N TRP A 39 0.22 7.78 17.24
CA TRP A 39 1.54 8.01 16.65
C TRP A 39 2.48 8.82 17.55
N GLU A 40 1.99 9.84 18.27
CA GLU A 40 2.79 10.66 19.20
C GLU A 40 3.47 9.82 20.29
N GLN A 41 2.72 8.89 20.88
CA GLN A 41 3.23 8.01 21.94
C GLN A 41 4.21 6.98 21.38
N ALA A 42 3.96 6.47 20.17
CA ALA A 42 4.88 5.56 19.50
C ALA A 42 6.19 6.26 19.10
N LEU A 43 6.12 7.53 18.67
CA LEU A 43 7.29 8.36 18.37
C LEU A 43 8.13 8.66 19.60
N ALA A 44 7.50 8.98 20.73
CA ALA A 44 8.22 9.21 21.98
C ALA A 44 9.05 7.98 22.42
N LEU A 45 8.57 6.77 22.12
CA LEU A 45 9.29 5.52 22.38
C LEU A 45 10.42 5.26 21.37
N ALA A 46 10.22 5.61 20.09
CA ALA A 46 11.24 5.45 19.04
C ALA A 46 12.32 6.54 19.05
N LEU A 47 11.98 7.74 19.54
CA LEU A 47 12.83 8.92 19.60
C LEU A 47 12.85 9.50 21.03
N PRO A 48 13.40 8.77 22.02
CA PRO A 48 13.45 9.26 23.39
C PRO A 48 14.34 10.50 23.50
N SER A 49 13.98 11.39 24.43
CA SER A 49 14.72 12.63 24.71
C SER A 49 16.17 12.34 25.13
N PRO A 50 17.14 13.17 24.70
CA PRO A 50 18.53 13.02 25.13
C PRO A 50 18.62 13.14 26.66
N GLY A 51 19.25 12.15 27.30
CA GLY A 51 19.42 12.12 28.77
C GLY A 51 18.43 11.22 29.53
N SER A 52 17.47 10.58 28.85
CA SER A 52 16.48 9.68 29.49
C SER A 52 17.04 8.34 30.00
N GLY A 53 18.34 8.04 29.80
CA GLY A 53 18.94 6.75 30.12
C GLY A 53 18.38 5.55 29.32
N ALA A 54 17.42 5.80 28.41
CA ALA A 54 16.76 4.77 27.63
C ALA A 54 17.72 4.12 26.64
N ARG A 55 17.66 2.79 26.54
CA ARG A 55 18.41 2.02 25.53
C ARG A 55 18.02 2.46 24.12
N SER A 56 18.98 2.37 23.21
CA SER A 56 18.74 2.59 21.77
C SER A 56 17.57 1.72 21.29
N PRO A 57 16.50 2.32 20.75
CA PRO A 57 15.36 1.54 20.27
C PRO A 57 15.77 0.64 19.11
N SER A 58 15.24 -0.59 19.10
CA SER A 58 15.51 -1.56 18.04
C SER A 58 14.72 -1.25 16.77
N THR A 59 15.10 -1.86 15.64
CA THR A 59 14.39 -1.78 14.35
C THR A 59 12.89 -2.05 14.50
N VAL A 60 12.50 -2.96 15.40
CA VAL A 60 11.08 -3.31 15.64
C VAL A 60 10.29 -2.15 16.26
N VAL A 61 10.89 -1.39 17.17
CA VAL A 61 10.25 -0.22 17.79
C VAL A 61 10.05 0.89 16.74
N PHE A 62 11.05 1.12 15.89
CA PHE A 62 10.93 2.05 14.75
C PHE A 62 9.84 1.62 13.76
N ASN A 63 9.78 0.34 13.38
CA ASN A 63 8.76 -0.18 12.48
C ASN A 63 7.34 -0.02 13.06
N ALA A 64 7.17 -0.27 14.36
CA ALA A 64 5.88 -0.09 15.02
C ALA A 64 5.48 1.41 15.09
N ALA A 65 6.42 2.31 15.36
CA ALA A 65 6.17 3.75 15.31
C ALA A 65 5.82 4.22 13.90
N ALA A 66 6.56 3.78 12.88
CA ALA A 66 6.27 4.08 11.48
C ALA A 66 4.88 3.56 11.07
N ALA A 67 4.48 2.37 11.52
CA ALA A 67 3.13 1.84 11.26
C ALA A 67 2.03 2.67 11.93
N ALA A 68 2.28 3.19 13.14
CA ALA A 68 1.36 4.11 13.81
C ALA A 68 1.24 5.44 13.04
N CYS A 69 2.35 6.00 12.56
CA CYS A 69 2.40 7.21 11.75
C CYS A 69 1.68 7.03 10.40
N ALA A 70 1.89 5.90 9.72
CA ALA A 70 1.21 5.55 8.47
C ALA A 70 -0.31 5.56 8.65
N ARG A 71 -0.83 4.86 9.67
CA ARG A 71 -2.28 4.84 9.98
C ARG A 71 -2.85 6.22 10.33
N ALA A 72 -2.02 7.10 10.88
CA ALA A 72 -2.36 8.50 11.15
C ALA A 72 -2.21 9.43 9.94
N ALA A 73 -1.86 8.90 8.76
CA ALA A 73 -1.58 9.63 7.53
C ALA A 73 -0.43 10.66 7.64
N ARG A 74 0.56 10.37 8.51
CA ARG A 74 1.77 11.17 8.73
C ARG A 74 2.97 10.52 8.02
N TRP A 75 2.98 10.56 6.68
CA TRP A 75 4.04 9.95 5.88
C TRP A 75 5.39 10.65 6.06
N GLU A 76 5.40 11.95 6.35
CA GLU A 76 6.61 12.73 6.63
C GLU A 76 7.37 12.12 7.82
N LEU A 77 6.64 11.81 8.90
CA LEU A 77 7.18 11.19 10.10
C LEU A 77 7.69 9.76 9.83
N CYS A 78 7.08 9.03 8.89
CA CYS A 78 7.61 7.73 8.46
C CYS A 78 8.99 7.86 7.79
N LEU A 79 9.18 8.89 6.96
CA LEU A 79 10.48 9.17 6.31
C LEU A 79 11.52 9.63 7.33
N GLU A 80 11.14 10.53 8.23
CA GLU A 80 12.03 11.00 9.30
C GLU A 80 12.47 9.85 10.20
N LEU A 81 11.58 8.90 10.52
CA LEU A 81 11.95 7.70 11.27
C LEU A 81 12.93 6.83 10.49
N LEU A 82 12.71 6.63 9.19
CA LEU A 82 13.61 5.86 8.33
C LEU A 82 15.02 6.46 8.27
N ASP A 83 15.13 7.79 8.17
CA ASP A 83 16.41 8.49 8.18
C ASP A 83 17.05 8.51 9.59
N SER A 84 16.23 8.63 10.64
CA SER A 84 16.69 8.61 12.04
C SER A 84 17.27 7.25 12.45
N MET A 85 16.76 6.15 11.89
CA MET A 85 17.31 4.81 12.11
C MET A 85 18.79 4.76 11.70
N ALA A 86 19.13 5.31 10.53
CA ALA A 86 20.50 5.34 10.03
C ALA A 86 21.45 6.12 10.97
N GLN A 87 20.99 7.25 11.51
CA GLN A 87 21.77 8.06 12.45
C GLN A 87 22.00 7.36 13.80
N ARG A 88 21.05 6.51 14.23
CA ARG A 88 21.06 5.82 15.53
C ARG A 88 21.63 4.41 15.48
N ARG A 89 22.31 4.04 14.38
CA ARG A 89 22.88 2.70 14.13
C ARG A 89 21.84 1.57 14.10
N ALA A 90 20.57 1.89 13.88
CA ALA A 90 19.55 0.90 13.56
C ALA A 90 19.50 0.74 12.04
N VAL A 91 19.68 -0.48 11.51
CA VAL A 91 19.63 -0.72 10.06
C VAL A 91 18.17 -0.84 9.64
N PRO A 92 17.67 0.03 8.74
CA PRO A 92 16.35 -0.15 8.14
C PRO A 92 16.28 -1.45 7.36
N ASP A 93 15.27 -2.25 7.68
CA ASP A 93 14.97 -3.51 7.03
C ASP A 93 13.87 -3.35 5.97
N ASP A 94 13.55 -4.44 5.26
CA ASP A 94 12.53 -4.45 4.21
C ASP A 94 11.16 -4.00 4.74
N VAL A 95 10.86 -4.29 6.03
CA VAL A 95 9.62 -3.89 6.69
C VAL A 95 9.58 -2.37 6.86
N SER A 96 10.70 -1.76 7.27
CA SER A 96 10.84 -0.30 7.40
C SER A 96 10.48 0.42 6.09
N TYR A 97 11.06 -0.05 4.98
CA TYR A 97 10.80 0.52 3.65
C TYR A 97 9.37 0.24 3.17
N SER A 98 8.84 -0.96 3.40
CA SER A 98 7.47 -1.31 3.00
C SER A 98 6.43 -0.44 3.71
N ILE A 99 6.60 -0.13 5.00
CA ILE A 99 5.72 0.77 5.76
C ILE A 99 5.81 2.20 5.22
N ALA A 100 7.03 2.70 4.98
CA ALA A 100 7.23 4.04 4.43
C ALA A 100 6.58 4.19 3.04
N ILE A 101 6.83 3.25 2.13
CA ILE A 101 6.24 3.25 0.78
C ILE A 101 4.71 3.14 0.84
N HIS A 102 4.17 2.28 1.72
CA HIS A 102 2.73 2.16 1.91
C HIS A 102 2.10 3.49 2.36
N SER A 103 2.72 4.18 3.32
CA SER A 103 2.23 5.48 3.81
C SER A 103 2.19 6.57 2.73
N LEU A 104 3.04 6.49 1.69
CA LEU A 104 3.02 7.42 0.56
C LEU A 104 1.84 7.16 -0.40
N GLY A 105 1.32 5.94 -0.43
CA GLY A 105 0.13 5.55 -1.20
C GLY A 105 -1.19 5.83 -0.47
N GLU A 106 -1.17 6.07 0.83
CA GLU A 106 -2.37 6.32 1.63
C GLU A 106 -2.87 7.78 1.54
N ARG A 107 -4.20 7.94 1.49
CA ARG A 107 -4.98 9.20 1.60
C ARG A 107 -4.44 10.42 0.84
N GLY A 108 -5.09 10.74 -0.28
CA GLY A 108 -5.23 12.11 -0.83
C GLY A 108 -3.98 12.81 -1.36
N GLY A 109 -2.77 12.32 -1.10
CA GLY A 109 -1.50 12.92 -1.52
C GLY A 109 -0.68 12.10 -2.54
N CYS A 110 -1.21 10.97 -2.99
CA CYS A 110 -0.50 10.00 -3.84
C CYS A 110 0.01 10.64 -5.15
N SER A 111 -0.73 11.59 -5.71
CA SER A 111 -0.42 12.25 -6.98
C SER A 111 0.95 12.94 -7.01
N GLN A 112 1.43 13.47 -5.88
CA GLN A 112 2.74 14.12 -5.79
C GLN A 112 3.81 13.22 -5.15
N ARG A 113 3.41 12.18 -4.42
CA ARG A 113 4.30 11.36 -3.58
C ARG A 113 4.79 10.08 -4.25
N TRP A 114 4.18 9.65 -5.35
CA TRP A 114 4.61 8.45 -6.07
C TRP A 114 6.10 8.45 -6.48
N PRO A 115 6.77 9.58 -6.85
CA PRO A 115 8.20 9.54 -7.17
C PRO A 115 9.06 9.19 -5.95
N LEU A 116 8.66 9.65 -4.76
CA LEU A 116 9.34 9.29 -3.50
C LEU A 116 9.19 7.80 -3.20
N ALA A 117 8.03 7.21 -3.49
CA ALA A 117 7.81 5.77 -3.33
C ALA A 117 8.76 4.95 -4.22
N LEU A 118 8.97 5.39 -5.48
CA LEU A 118 9.92 4.74 -6.39
C LEU A 118 11.37 4.94 -5.96
N ALA A 119 11.71 6.13 -5.45
CA ALA A 119 13.05 6.42 -4.94
C ALA A 119 13.39 5.53 -3.74
N LEU A 120 12.45 5.35 -2.80
CA LEU A 120 12.62 4.43 -1.67
C LEU A 120 12.76 2.98 -2.12
N LEU A 121 11.93 2.54 -3.07
CA LEU A 121 12.02 1.20 -3.62
C LEU A 121 13.37 0.95 -4.31
N SER A 122 13.90 1.94 -5.02
CA SER A 122 15.18 1.84 -5.71
C SER A 122 16.39 1.81 -4.76
N ARG A 123 16.27 2.41 -3.57
CA ARG A 123 17.31 2.35 -2.52
C ARG A 123 17.48 0.96 -1.92
N ARG A 124 16.49 0.08 -2.04
CA ARG A 124 16.49 -1.28 -1.49
C ARG A 124 16.19 -2.31 -2.58
N ARG A 125 17.24 -2.82 -3.22
CA ARG A 125 17.19 -3.95 -4.17
C ARG A 125 17.90 -5.17 -3.56
N PRO A 126 17.35 -6.40 -3.70
CA PRO A 126 16.02 -6.72 -4.23
C PRO A 126 14.91 -6.29 -3.27
N ALA A 127 13.81 -5.76 -3.81
CA ALA A 127 12.65 -5.35 -3.02
C ALA A 127 11.66 -6.53 -2.88
N ARG A 128 11.04 -6.69 -1.71
CA ARG A 128 9.96 -7.68 -1.52
C ARG A 128 8.69 -7.31 -2.27
N LEU A 129 7.89 -8.30 -2.62
CA LEU A 129 6.56 -8.12 -3.24
C LEU A 129 5.69 -7.08 -2.51
N SER A 130 5.67 -7.06 -1.17
CA SER A 130 4.86 -6.10 -0.39
C SER A 130 5.24 -4.63 -0.64
N ALA A 131 6.54 -4.34 -0.70
CA ALA A 131 7.04 -3.01 -0.98
C ALA A 131 6.72 -2.59 -2.42
N VAL A 132 6.82 -3.54 -3.36
CA VAL A 132 6.49 -3.22 -4.75
C VAL A 132 4.99 -3.06 -4.96
N ASN A 133 4.14 -3.86 -4.29
CA ASN A 133 2.68 -3.70 -4.35
C ASN A 133 2.26 -2.34 -3.78
N ALA A 134 2.88 -1.90 -2.69
CA ALA A 134 2.67 -0.56 -2.14
C ALA A 134 3.09 0.55 -3.12
N ALA A 135 4.21 0.39 -3.82
CA ALA A 135 4.65 1.34 -4.85
C ALA A 135 3.70 1.37 -6.06
N ILE A 136 3.25 0.21 -6.53
CA ILE A 136 2.24 0.08 -7.59
C ILE A 136 0.93 0.76 -7.17
N ALA A 137 0.47 0.57 -5.93
CA ALA A 137 -0.73 1.22 -5.40
C ALA A 137 -0.59 2.75 -5.35
N ALA A 138 0.61 3.25 -4.99
CA ALA A 138 0.91 4.69 -5.03
C ALA A 138 0.86 5.23 -6.47
N CYS A 139 1.44 4.52 -7.45
CA CYS A 139 1.37 4.86 -8.87
C CYS A 139 -0.06 4.83 -9.41
N CYS A 140 -0.86 3.83 -9.03
CA CYS A 140 -2.27 3.71 -9.38
C CYS A 140 -3.07 4.92 -8.91
N SER A 141 -2.92 5.28 -7.64
CA SER A 141 -3.63 6.42 -7.07
C SER A 141 -3.26 7.74 -7.77
N ALA A 142 -2.03 7.85 -8.28
CA ALA A 142 -1.51 8.97 -9.06
C ALA A 142 -1.80 8.90 -10.58
N SER A 143 -2.57 7.90 -11.04
CA SER A 143 -2.85 7.65 -12.47
C SER A 143 -1.60 7.44 -13.35
N GLN A 144 -0.48 7.02 -12.75
CA GLN A 144 0.80 6.77 -13.45
C GLN A 144 0.86 5.33 -13.96
N TRP A 145 0.07 5.03 -14.99
CA TRP A 145 -0.06 3.68 -15.54
C TRP A 145 1.26 3.13 -16.09
N GLN A 146 2.11 3.95 -16.73
CA GLN A 146 3.40 3.49 -17.28
C GLN A 146 4.31 2.97 -16.17
N GLN A 147 4.39 3.72 -15.07
CA GLN A 147 5.23 3.35 -13.93
C GLN A 147 4.68 2.13 -13.20
N SER A 148 3.34 2.05 -13.07
CA SER A 148 2.67 0.87 -12.53
C SER A 148 2.99 -0.40 -13.33
N CYS A 149 2.88 -0.35 -14.66
CA CYS A 149 3.21 -1.47 -15.53
C CYS A 149 4.71 -1.80 -15.51
N MET A 150 5.58 -0.79 -15.51
CA MET A 150 7.03 -0.99 -15.42
C MET A 150 7.41 -1.75 -14.14
N LEU A 151 6.83 -1.37 -13.00
CA LEU A 151 7.05 -2.08 -11.74
C LEU A 151 6.48 -3.49 -11.78
N LEU A 152 5.27 -3.67 -12.31
CA LEU A 152 4.61 -4.97 -12.41
C LEU A 152 5.49 -5.99 -13.14
N PHE A 153 6.12 -5.56 -14.24
CA PHE A 153 6.99 -6.39 -15.07
C PHE A 153 8.48 -6.29 -14.74
N ALA A 154 8.86 -5.61 -13.65
CA ALA A 154 10.25 -5.54 -13.22
C ALA A 154 10.78 -6.94 -12.87
N ALA A 155 11.95 -7.29 -13.43
CA ALA A 155 12.51 -8.65 -13.39
C ALA A 155 12.69 -9.21 -11.97
N ASP A 156 13.08 -8.38 -11.01
CA ASP A 156 13.43 -8.79 -9.64
C ASP A 156 12.31 -9.51 -8.88
N VAL A 157 11.04 -9.35 -9.30
CA VAL A 157 9.86 -9.93 -8.65
C VAL A 157 8.80 -10.39 -9.66
N ALA A 158 9.17 -10.55 -10.93
CA ALA A 158 8.23 -10.79 -12.02
C ALA A 158 7.44 -12.11 -11.86
N ASP A 159 8.06 -13.12 -11.25
CA ASP A 159 7.48 -14.45 -11.03
C ASP A 159 6.65 -14.54 -9.73
N GLU A 160 6.81 -13.58 -8.81
CA GLU A 160 6.08 -13.55 -7.52
C GLU A 160 4.78 -12.72 -7.60
N ARG A 161 4.42 -12.19 -8.79
CA ARG A 161 3.27 -11.30 -8.93
C ARG A 161 1.95 -12.00 -8.72
N ASP A 162 1.12 -11.38 -7.91
CA ASP A 162 -0.22 -11.83 -7.57
C ASP A 162 -1.31 -11.01 -8.27
N VAL A 163 -2.55 -11.48 -8.12
CA VAL A 163 -3.76 -10.79 -8.63
C VAL A 163 -3.85 -9.36 -8.12
N ILE A 164 -3.37 -9.07 -6.89
CA ILE A 164 -3.39 -7.74 -6.29
C ILE A 164 -2.50 -6.76 -7.08
N SER A 165 -1.30 -7.19 -7.47
CA SER A 165 -0.36 -6.41 -8.28
C SER A 165 -0.96 -6.03 -9.64
N PHE A 166 -1.60 -7.00 -10.29
CA PHE A 166 -2.26 -6.79 -11.58
C PHE A 166 -3.48 -5.89 -11.45
N ASN A 167 -4.36 -6.15 -10.48
CA ASN A 167 -5.54 -5.33 -10.23
C ASN A 167 -5.20 -3.87 -9.96
N SER A 168 -4.13 -3.62 -9.20
CA SER A 168 -3.64 -2.26 -8.96
C SER A 168 -3.14 -1.58 -10.24
N SER A 169 -2.49 -2.32 -11.14
CA SER A 169 -2.03 -1.78 -12.44
C SER A 169 -3.17 -1.57 -13.44
N ILE A 170 -4.16 -2.47 -13.46
CA ILE A 170 -5.39 -2.31 -14.24
C ILE A 170 -6.15 -1.07 -13.77
N ALA A 171 -6.28 -0.86 -12.45
CA ALA A 171 -6.88 0.35 -11.89
C ALA A 171 -6.08 1.63 -12.24
N ALA A 172 -4.74 1.55 -12.31
CA ALA A 172 -3.92 2.66 -12.81
C ALA A 172 -4.25 2.99 -14.28
N CYS A 173 -4.41 1.96 -15.13
CA CYS A 173 -4.82 2.11 -16.52
C CYS A 173 -6.24 2.69 -16.65
N GLU A 174 -7.19 2.23 -15.82
CA GLU A 174 -8.54 2.76 -15.73
C GLU A 174 -8.52 4.27 -15.49
N ARG A 175 -7.84 4.73 -14.44
CA ARG A 175 -7.77 6.14 -14.06
C ARG A 175 -7.05 7.02 -15.08
N ALA A 176 -6.28 6.43 -16.00
CA ALA A 176 -5.59 7.10 -17.09
C ALA A 176 -6.26 6.90 -18.47
N TRP A 177 -7.45 6.28 -18.50
CA TRP A 177 -8.23 5.97 -19.70
C TRP A 177 -7.48 5.12 -20.73
N LYS A 178 -6.56 4.27 -20.27
CA LYS A 178 -5.73 3.37 -21.10
C LYS A 178 -6.35 1.99 -21.22
N TRP A 179 -7.50 1.93 -21.89
CA TRP A 179 -8.27 0.70 -22.06
C TRP A 179 -7.47 -0.44 -22.73
N GLU A 180 -6.66 -0.14 -23.75
CA GLU A 180 -5.85 -1.14 -24.47
C GLU A 180 -4.88 -1.87 -23.52
N HIS A 181 -4.22 -1.10 -22.65
CA HIS A 181 -3.27 -1.62 -21.68
C HIS A 181 -4.00 -2.41 -20.58
N SER A 182 -5.18 -1.92 -20.17
CA SER A 182 -6.02 -2.63 -19.21
C SER A 182 -6.44 -4.02 -19.70
N LEU A 183 -6.85 -4.15 -20.97
CA LEU A 183 -7.24 -5.44 -21.57
C LEU A 183 -6.02 -6.36 -21.78
N LYS A 184 -4.88 -5.76 -22.16
CA LYS A 184 -3.62 -6.48 -22.28
C LYS A 184 -3.21 -7.10 -20.95
N LEU A 185 -3.33 -6.36 -19.85
CA LEU A 185 -3.03 -6.85 -18.51
C LEU A 185 -3.92 -8.03 -18.10
N ILE A 186 -5.23 -8.00 -18.39
CA ILE A 186 -6.12 -9.15 -18.16
C ILE A 186 -5.64 -10.38 -18.97
N SER A 187 -5.29 -10.17 -20.24
CA SER A 187 -4.79 -11.27 -21.09
C SER A 187 -3.47 -11.83 -20.58
N ASP A 188 -2.61 -10.99 -20.00
CA ASP A 188 -1.33 -11.41 -19.44
C ASP A 188 -1.50 -12.13 -18.09
N MET A 189 -2.54 -11.82 -17.31
CA MET A 189 -2.94 -12.62 -16.13
C MET A 189 -3.30 -14.05 -16.53
N ASP A 190 -4.15 -14.21 -17.56
CA ASP A 190 -4.55 -15.54 -18.06
C ASP A 190 -3.32 -16.35 -18.51
N ARG A 191 -2.38 -15.72 -19.24
CA ARG A 191 -1.12 -16.36 -19.68
C ARG A 191 -0.23 -16.79 -18.52
N ARG A 192 -0.26 -16.06 -17.42
CA ARG A 192 0.48 -16.34 -16.18
C ARG A 192 -0.28 -17.28 -15.25
N ARG A 193 -1.44 -17.80 -15.66
CA ARG A 193 -2.32 -18.66 -14.84
C ARG A 193 -2.77 -17.98 -13.54
N LEU A 194 -2.93 -16.66 -13.60
CA LEU A 194 -3.57 -15.87 -12.55
C LEU A 194 -5.02 -15.66 -12.97
N ASP A 195 -5.98 -16.09 -12.15
CA ASP A 195 -7.40 -15.93 -12.45
C ASP A 195 -7.83 -14.47 -12.23
N PRO A 196 -8.21 -13.72 -13.29
CA PRO A 196 -8.73 -12.37 -13.15
C PRO A 196 -10.08 -12.42 -12.42
N ASP A 197 -10.28 -11.51 -11.47
CA ASP A 197 -11.46 -11.45 -10.64
C ASP A 197 -12.44 -10.35 -11.11
N VAL A 198 -13.53 -10.19 -10.36
CA VAL A 198 -14.53 -9.14 -10.63
C VAL A 198 -13.89 -7.75 -10.63
N VAL A 199 -12.85 -7.52 -9.84
CA VAL A 199 -12.15 -6.24 -9.77
C VAL A 199 -11.37 -5.99 -11.06
N SER A 200 -10.63 -6.98 -11.57
CA SER A 200 -9.86 -6.88 -12.83
C SER A 200 -10.77 -6.47 -13.98
N PHE A 201 -11.86 -7.21 -14.18
CA PHE A 201 -12.79 -7.00 -15.29
C PHE A 201 -13.58 -5.69 -15.15
N THR A 202 -14.00 -5.32 -13.93
CA THR A 202 -14.73 -4.07 -13.71
C THR A 202 -13.87 -2.85 -14.01
N ALA A 203 -12.60 -2.86 -13.56
CA ALA A 203 -11.66 -1.78 -13.84
C ALA A 203 -11.38 -1.65 -15.35
N ALA A 204 -11.23 -2.77 -16.07
CA ALA A 204 -11.07 -2.75 -17.52
C ALA A 204 -12.32 -2.24 -18.26
N ALA A 205 -13.52 -2.66 -17.84
CA ALA A 205 -14.77 -2.17 -18.42
C ALA A 205 -14.94 -0.66 -18.18
N ASN A 206 -14.61 -0.16 -16.98
CA ASN A 206 -14.55 1.28 -16.68
C ASN A 206 -13.58 2.02 -17.61
N ALA A 207 -12.37 1.46 -17.82
CA ALA A 207 -11.37 2.06 -18.71
C ALA A 207 -11.91 2.20 -20.14
N CYS A 208 -12.60 1.17 -20.65
CA CYS A 208 -13.26 1.19 -21.96
C CYS A 208 -14.37 2.24 -22.02
N GLU A 209 -15.25 2.31 -21.01
CA GLU A 209 -16.35 3.29 -20.96
C GLU A 209 -15.85 4.74 -20.96
N GLN A 210 -14.84 5.03 -20.13
CA GLN A 210 -14.21 6.35 -20.03
C GLN A 210 -13.52 6.75 -21.35
N ALA A 211 -12.95 5.78 -22.07
CA ALA A 211 -12.38 5.98 -23.40
C ALA A 211 -13.41 5.97 -24.55
N ARG A 212 -14.72 6.02 -24.24
CA ARG A 212 -15.84 5.97 -25.19
C ARG A 212 -15.93 4.69 -26.02
N GLN A 213 -15.28 3.62 -25.59
CA GLN A 213 -15.34 2.29 -26.21
C GLN A 213 -16.44 1.44 -25.56
N TRP A 214 -17.70 1.87 -25.72
CA TRP A 214 -18.85 1.24 -25.05
C TRP A 214 -19.08 -0.22 -25.47
N SER A 215 -18.83 -0.55 -26.74
CA SER A 215 -18.96 -1.91 -27.27
C SER A 215 -17.97 -2.87 -26.62
N LEU A 216 -16.72 -2.43 -26.47
CA LEU A 216 -15.68 -3.17 -25.74
C LEU A 216 -16.01 -3.29 -24.26
N ALA A 217 -16.55 -2.24 -23.64
CA ALA A 217 -16.97 -2.30 -22.23
C ALA A 217 -18.03 -3.39 -22.01
N LEU A 218 -19.02 -3.50 -22.89
CA LEU A 218 -20.04 -4.56 -22.83
C LEU A 218 -19.43 -5.95 -23.06
N LEU A 219 -18.55 -6.09 -24.05
CA LEU A 219 -17.85 -7.35 -24.31
C LEU A 219 -17.06 -7.85 -23.08
N VAL A 220 -16.36 -6.94 -22.40
CA VAL A 220 -15.60 -7.26 -21.17
C VAL A 220 -16.54 -7.71 -20.04
N LEU A 221 -17.70 -7.07 -19.91
CA LEU A 221 -18.71 -7.45 -18.91
C LEU A 221 -19.36 -8.81 -19.23
N ASP A 222 -19.56 -9.13 -20.50
CA ASP A 222 -20.06 -10.43 -20.92
C ASP A 222 -19.01 -11.53 -20.70
N GLN A 223 -17.72 -11.24 -20.89
CA GLN A 223 -16.64 -12.16 -20.52
C GLN A 223 -16.62 -12.44 -19.01
N LEU A 224 -16.83 -11.42 -18.18
CA LEU A 224 -16.97 -11.59 -16.72
C LEU A 224 -18.13 -12.55 -16.39
N ARG A 225 -19.29 -12.39 -17.05
CA ARG A 225 -20.45 -13.28 -16.86
C ARG A 225 -20.19 -14.70 -17.35
N ALA A 226 -19.54 -14.85 -18.50
CA ALA A 226 -19.20 -16.15 -19.08
C ALA A 226 -18.26 -16.96 -18.18
N ARG A 227 -17.42 -16.29 -17.38
CA ARG A 227 -16.57 -16.92 -16.34
C ARG A 227 -17.33 -17.24 -15.05
N GLY A 228 -18.65 -17.04 -14.99
CA GLY A 228 -19.47 -17.31 -13.81
C GLY A 228 -19.27 -16.31 -12.67
N LEU A 229 -18.54 -15.22 -12.91
CA LEU A 229 -18.31 -14.18 -11.91
C LEU A 229 -19.54 -13.27 -11.83
N ARG A 230 -19.98 -12.97 -10.60
CA ARG A 230 -21.14 -12.09 -10.39
C ARG A 230 -20.72 -10.62 -10.58
N PRO A 231 -21.34 -9.87 -11.51
CA PRO A 231 -21.05 -8.45 -11.69
C PRO A 231 -21.29 -7.68 -10.39
N ALA A 232 -20.34 -6.83 -10.00
CA ALA A 232 -20.53 -5.91 -8.90
C ALA A 232 -21.46 -4.76 -9.32
N VAL A 233 -21.97 -4.00 -8.35
CA VAL A 233 -22.76 -2.78 -8.62
C VAL A 233 -22.01 -1.83 -9.55
N ALA A 234 -20.70 -1.69 -9.37
CA ALA A 234 -19.85 -0.90 -10.26
C ALA A 234 -19.91 -1.38 -11.72
N SER A 235 -19.83 -2.69 -11.97
CA SER A 235 -19.94 -3.28 -13.31
C SER A 235 -21.31 -3.00 -13.97
N LEU A 236 -22.38 -3.01 -13.18
CA LEU A 236 -23.74 -2.67 -13.65
C LEU A 236 -23.87 -1.19 -14.02
N THR A 237 -23.21 -0.29 -13.28
CA THR A 237 -23.20 1.13 -13.64
C THR A 237 -22.48 1.39 -14.97
N VAL A 238 -21.43 0.60 -15.28
CA VAL A 238 -20.75 0.66 -16.60
C VAL A 238 -21.68 0.22 -17.71
N ALA A 239 -22.37 -0.91 -17.53
CA ALA A 239 -23.34 -1.40 -18.52
C ALA A 239 -24.44 -0.37 -18.80
N ALA A 240 -24.99 0.26 -17.75
CA ALA A 240 -26.02 1.28 -17.89
C ALA A 240 -25.52 2.52 -18.67
N ARG A 241 -24.30 3.00 -18.38
CA ARG A 241 -23.69 4.13 -19.11
C ARG A 241 -23.37 3.77 -20.56
N ALA A 242 -22.89 2.56 -20.80
CA ALA A 242 -22.63 2.05 -22.15
C ALA A 242 -23.94 1.96 -22.96
N ALA A 243 -25.03 1.49 -22.36
CA ALA A 243 -26.35 1.40 -23.00
C ALA A 243 -26.95 2.78 -23.33
N GLN A 244 -26.83 3.77 -22.45
CA GLN A 244 -27.30 5.14 -22.72
C GLN A 244 -26.61 5.80 -23.92
N ARG A 245 -25.35 5.44 -24.18
CA ARG A 245 -24.59 5.94 -25.34
C ARG A 245 -24.82 5.12 -26.62
N TRP A 246 -25.42 3.95 -26.52
CA TRP A 246 -25.86 3.16 -27.68
C TRP A 246 -27.13 3.76 -28.32
N GLU A 247 -27.96 4.43 -27.53
CA GLU A 247 -29.22 5.05 -27.98
C GLU A 247 -29.05 6.47 -28.57
N GLN A 248 -27.85 7.06 -28.51
CA GLN A 248 -27.51 8.36 -29.11
C GLN A 248 -26.75 8.19 -30.42
#